data_AF-A0A2N2F8Z1-F1
#
_entry.id   AF-A0A2N2F8Z1-F1
#
_cell.length_a   1.000
_cell.length_b   1.000
_cell.length_c   1.000
_cell.angle_alpha   90.00
_cell.angle_beta   90.00
_cell.angle_gamma   90.00
#
_symmetry.space_group_name_H-M   'P 1'
#
loop_
_entity.id
_entity.type
_entity.pdbx_description
1 polymer ?
#
loop_
_entity_poly.entity_id
_entity_poly.type
_entity_poly.pdbx_seq_one_letter_code
_entity_poly.pdbx_strand_id
1 'polypeptide(L)'
;LPKIQDATGAYFESDIRINFADFINYSYNSTIPAAVTSPSSLRYSRSISSPGNTKKVPGNWILPAPGGSPVIISELLRNGNTPDQTTGVYYEYDVKRALILLNHKGRQVLITISKQVDVSDVGKKGFILGSDDDWNYYYSGEPGSAKPGLGWVKSYIYNFFSVGVYINSGSSPAMVRSGFFQWIRAGWSGINFVQPQHVIKGMKRHDRNSKAILESPNLPASSEIASAYKRLSTLPQSDLTKRYTALQQARQSLALQRGKIKTDDIKRQNDYFNVPREQIIEELMVEYLKLALGKPSPIPQNIVTSVH
;
A
#
# COMPACT_ATOMS: atom_id res chain seq x y z
N LEU A 1 18.26 16.01 -0.73
CA LEU A 1 17.28 16.59 -1.68
C LEU A 1 16.96 18.02 -1.25
N PRO A 2 16.60 18.93 -2.17
CA PRO A 2 16.17 20.28 -1.80
C PRO A 2 14.95 20.25 -0.86
N LYS A 3 14.81 21.25 0.02
CA LYS A 3 13.62 21.37 0.88
C LYS A 3 12.43 21.85 0.04
N ILE A 4 11.27 21.20 0.17
CA ILE A 4 10.04 21.56 -0.54
C ILE A 4 8.95 21.75 0.51
N GLN A 5 8.36 22.95 0.64
CA GLN A 5 7.23 23.22 1.55
C GLN A 5 7.42 22.71 3.00
N ASP A 6 8.63 22.93 3.53
CA ASP A 6 9.08 22.42 4.84
C ASP A 6 9.06 20.91 5.03
N ALA A 7 8.80 20.15 3.96
CA ALA A 7 8.86 18.71 3.94
C ALA A 7 10.32 18.24 3.85
N THR A 8 10.60 17.22 4.64
CA THR A 8 11.91 16.59 4.74
C THR A 8 12.07 15.64 3.57
N GLY A 9 13.09 15.89 2.74
CA GLY A 9 13.36 15.13 1.53
C GLY A 9 14.44 14.06 1.71
N ALA A 10 14.26 12.89 1.11
CA ALA A 10 15.28 11.86 1.02
C ALA A 10 15.23 11.10 -0.31
N TYR A 11 16.38 10.50 -0.64
CA TYR A 11 16.58 9.71 -1.84
C TYR A 11 16.96 8.27 -1.47
N PHE A 12 16.48 7.30 -2.24
CA PHE A 12 16.85 5.90 -2.11
C PHE A 12 16.82 5.21 -3.47
N GLU A 13 17.80 4.35 -3.73
CA GLU A 13 17.87 3.52 -4.93
C GLU A 13 17.79 2.05 -4.57
N SER A 14 17.24 1.26 -5.49
CA SER A 14 17.17 -0.18 -5.33
C SER A 14 16.96 -0.89 -6.67
N ASP A 15 17.42 -2.13 -6.75
CA ASP A 15 17.18 -3.03 -7.87
C ASP A 15 16.32 -4.21 -7.43
N ILE A 16 15.27 -4.53 -8.20
CA ILE A 16 14.38 -5.69 -8.01
C ILE A 16 14.58 -6.67 -9.17
N ARG A 17 14.79 -7.95 -8.87
CA ARG A 17 14.96 -9.03 -9.86
C ARG A 17 13.63 -9.47 -10.46
N ILE A 18 13.15 -8.68 -11.41
CA ILE A 18 11.95 -8.93 -12.19
C ILE A 18 12.11 -8.25 -13.55
N ASN A 19 11.46 -8.78 -14.60
CA ASN A 19 11.41 -8.06 -15.87
C ASN A 19 10.42 -6.89 -15.77
N PHE A 20 10.62 -5.88 -16.63
CA PHE A 20 9.87 -4.64 -16.56
C PHE A 20 8.36 -4.80 -16.84
N ALA A 21 7.98 -5.73 -17.72
CA ALA A 21 6.58 -5.97 -18.05
C ALA A 21 5.83 -6.56 -16.85
N ASP A 22 6.41 -7.56 -16.19
CA ASP A 22 5.85 -8.18 -15.00
C ASP A 22 5.80 -7.19 -13.84
N PHE A 23 6.86 -6.39 -13.63
CA PHE A 23 6.86 -5.34 -12.61
C PHE A 23 5.66 -4.40 -12.73
N ILE A 24 5.38 -3.92 -13.94
CA ILE A 24 4.23 -3.05 -14.20
C ILE A 24 2.92 -3.80 -13.98
N ASN A 25 2.80 -5.03 -14.49
CA ASN A 25 1.58 -5.82 -14.36
C ASN A 25 1.24 -6.17 -12.90
N TYR A 26 2.23 -6.38 -12.03
CA TYR A 26 1.98 -6.60 -10.60
C TYR A 26 1.72 -5.30 -9.83
N SER A 27 2.44 -4.22 -10.16
CA SER A 27 2.48 -3.03 -9.29
C SER A 27 1.51 -1.91 -9.70
N TYR A 28 1.08 -1.88 -10.96
CA TYR A 28 0.30 -0.78 -11.53
C TYR A 28 -0.88 -1.31 -12.35
N ASN A 29 -1.71 -2.18 -11.78
CA ASN A 29 -2.80 -2.84 -12.51
C ASN A 29 -4.15 -2.59 -11.84
N SER A 30 -5.19 -2.31 -12.62
CA SER A 30 -6.55 -2.05 -12.09
C SER A 30 -7.17 -3.21 -11.30
N THR A 31 -6.68 -4.43 -11.48
CA THR A 31 -7.18 -5.64 -10.80
C THR A 31 -6.15 -6.28 -9.88
N ILE A 32 -5.00 -5.63 -9.65
CA ILE A 32 -4.02 -6.03 -8.63
C ILE A 32 -3.80 -4.83 -7.71
N PRO A 33 -4.40 -4.84 -6.49
CA PRO A 33 -4.26 -3.73 -5.55
C PRO A 33 -2.82 -3.42 -5.20
N ALA A 34 -2.47 -2.14 -5.07
CA ALA A 34 -1.12 -1.73 -4.66
C ALA A 34 -0.72 -2.25 -3.26
N ALA A 35 -1.70 -2.51 -2.40
CA ALA A 35 -1.46 -3.14 -1.10
C ALA A 35 -0.88 -4.56 -1.22
N VAL A 36 -1.11 -5.28 -2.33
CA VAL A 36 -0.57 -6.62 -2.57
C VAL A 36 0.95 -6.58 -2.77
N THR A 37 1.48 -5.59 -3.49
CA THR A 37 2.95 -5.46 -3.71
C THR A 37 3.65 -4.56 -2.69
N SER A 38 2.87 -3.88 -1.85
CA SER A 38 3.36 -2.94 -0.83
C SER A 38 2.71 -3.13 0.56
N PRO A 39 2.48 -4.35 1.05
CA PRO A 39 1.63 -4.61 2.22
C PRO A 39 2.21 -4.10 3.53
N SER A 40 3.51 -3.82 3.59
CA SER A 40 4.15 -3.19 4.75
C SER A 40 4.01 -1.66 4.77
N SER A 41 3.50 -1.04 3.71
CA SER A 41 3.38 0.42 3.58
C SER A 41 1.95 0.87 3.36
N LEU A 42 1.16 0.10 2.62
CA LEU A 42 -0.23 0.37 2.31
C LEU A 42 -1.14 -0.68 2.96
N ARG A 43 -2.14 -0.20 3.67
CA ARG A 43 -3.32 -0.98 4.04
C ARG A 43 -4.26 -1.12 2.84
N TYR A 44 -4.49 -0.02 2.13
CA TYR A 44 -5.28 0.04 0.89
C TYR A 44 -4.93 1.30 0.09
N SER A 45 -5.26 1.33 -1.20
CA SER A 45 -5.07 2.47 -2.12
C SER A 45 -6.19 2.49 -3.17
N ARG A 46 -7.36 3.01 -2.78
CA ARG A 46 -8.57 2.96 -3.61
C ARG A 46 -8.70 4.21 -4.48
N SER A 47 -9.18 4.04 -5.71
CA SER A 47 -9.52 5.19 -6.54
C SER A 47 -10.71 5.94 -5.94
N ILE A 48 -10.61 7.26 -5.91
CA ILE A 48 -11.76 8.14 -5.67
C ILE A 48 -12.20 8.71 -7.01
N SER A 49 -13.50 8.60 -7.29
CA SER A 49 -14.09 9.03 -8.56
C SER A 49 -13.75 10.51 -8.80
N SER A 50 -12.96 10.78 -9.83
CA SER A 50 -12.80 12.15 -10.32
C SER A 50 -13.87 12.40 -11.37
N PRO A 51 -14.62 13.51 -11.30
CA PRO A 51 -15.40 13.97 -12.45
C PRO A 51 -14.43 14.22 -13.62
N GLY A 52 -14.62 13.54 -14.76
CA GLY A 52 -13.90 13.82 -16.00
C GLY A 52 -13.28 12.61 -16.74
N ASN A 53 -12.80 12.88 -17.95
CA ASN A 53 -12.17 11.94 -18.90
C ASN A 53 -10.73 11.54 -18.50
N THR A 54 -10.50 11.06 -17.28
CA THR A 54 -9.19 10.51 -16.90
C THR A 54 -9.07 9.06 -17.40
N LYS A 55 -7.98 8.75 -18.11
CA LYS A 55 -7.64 7.37 -18.49
C LYS A 55 -7.48 6.56 -17.21
N LYS A 56 -8.18 5.42 -17.10
CA LYS A 56 -8.01 4.48 -15.99
C LYS A 56 -6.72 3.68 -16.18
N VAL A 57 -6.10 3.28 -15.08
CA VAL A 57 -5.04 2.27 -15.11
C VAL A 57 -5.57 1.01 -15.79
N PRO A 58 -4.85 0.45 -16.78
CA PRO A 58 -5.33 -0.72 -17.49
C PRO A 58 -5.14 -2.01 -16.66
N GLY A 59 -5.93 -3.03 -16.99
CA GLY A 59 -5.73 -4.39 -16.47
C GLY A 59 -4.58 -5.13 -17.14
N ASN A 60 -4.13 -4.67 -18.31
CA ASN A 60 -3.01 -5.21 -19.07
C ASN A 60 -2.29 -4.04 -19.76
N TRP A 61 -0.98 -3.95 -19.59
CA TRP A 61 -0.20 -2.85 -20.18
C TRP A 61 0.31 -3.18 -21.56
N ILE A 62 0.26 -2.18 -22.45
CA ILE A 62 0.98 -2.18 -23.72
C ILE A 62 2.19 -1.26 -23.55
N LEU A 63 3.38 -1.83 -23.62
CA LEU A 63 4.61 -1.08 -23.46
C LEU A 63 4.91 -0.25 -24.72
N PRO A 64 5.24 1.04 -24.60
CA PRO A 64 5.61 1.88 -25.75
C PRO A 64 6.83 1.32 -26.50
N ALA A 65 6.75 1.26 -27.83
CA ALA A 65 7.89 0.93 -28.68
C ALA A 65 8.97 2.04 -28.64
N PRO A 66 10.22 1.76 -29.04
CA PRO A 66 11.23 2.80 -29.25
C PRO A 66 10.71 3.90 -30.20
N GLY A 67 10.80 5.17 -29.78
CA GLY A 67 10.24 6.31 -30.51
C GLY A 67 8.71 6.45 -30.43
N GLY A 68 8.02 5.56 -29.73
CA GLY A 68 6.58 5.64 -29.49
C GLY A 68 6.19 6.77 -28.53
N SER A 69 4.92 7.19 -28.59
CA SER A 69 4.38 8.21 -27.68
C SER A 69 4.28 7.69 -26.24
N PRO A 70 4.53 8.56 -25.23
CA PRO A 70 4.36 8.18 -23.83
C PRO A 70 2.90 7.93 -23.49
N VAL A 71 2.65 6.97 -22.59
CA VAL A 71 1.35 6.73 -21.97
C VAL A 71 1.31 7.48 -20.65
N ILE A 72 0.37 8.42 -20.52
CA ILE A 72 0.18 9.22 -19.32
C ILE A 72 -1.19 8.92 -18.72
N ILE A 73 -1.19 8.56 -17.44
CA ILE A 73 -2.40 8.28 -16.64
C ILE A 73 -2.36 9.17 -15.41
N SER A 74 -3.51 9.73 -15.05
CA SER A 74 -3.68 10.55 -13.85
C SER A 74 -4.81 9.97 -12.99
N GLU A 75 -4.51 9.77 -11.72
CA GLU A 75 -5.39 9.14 -10.74
C GLU A 75 -5.55 10.05 -9.52
N LEU A 76 -6.70 9.92 -8.90
CA LEU A 76 -6.98 10.47 -7.58
C LEU A 76 -7.33 9.28 -6.68
N LEU A 77 -6.59 9.12 -5.58
CA LEU A 77 -6.62 7.93 -4.74
C LEU A 77 -6.83 8.32 -3.27
N ARG A 78 -7.56 7.50 -2.53
CA ARG A 78 -7.56 7.48 -1.07
C ARG A 78 -6.64 6.36 -0.60
N ASN A 79 -5.58 6.72 0.11
CA ASN A 79 -4.64 5.79 0.70
C ASN A 79 -4.90 5.63 2.19
N GLY A 80 -4.79 4.40 2.68
CA GLY A 80 -4.56 4.10 4.08
C GLY A 80 -3.19 3.47 4.22
N ASN A 81 -2.30 4.02 5.06
CA ASN A 81 -0.99 3.41 5.30
C ASN A 81 -1.05 2.40 6.45
N THR A 82 0.00 1.58 6.57
CA THR A 82 0.17 0.68 7.72
C THR A 82 0.72 1.44 8.93
N PRO A 83 0.59 0.88 10.15
CA PRO A 83 1.20 1.47 11.33
C PRO A 83 2.71 1.62 11.15
N ASP A 84 3.23 2.79 11.50
CA ASP A 84 4.67 3.01 11.49
C ASP A 84 5.36 2.21 12.59
N GLN A 85 6.59 1.75 12.34
CA GLN A 85 7.32 0.87 13.25
C GLN A 85 7.74 1.53 14.57
N THR A 86 7.68 2.87 14.67
CA THR A 86 8.19 3.62 15.83
C THR A 86 7.07 4.12 16.75
N THR A 87 5.99 4.65 16.18
CA THR A 87 4.89 5.27 16.93
C THR A 87 3.58 4.50 16.81
N GLY A 88 3.50 3.52 15.92
CA GLY A 88 2.30 2.75 15.61
C GLY A 88 1.18 3.62 15.02
N VAL A 89 1.46 4.82 14.55
CA VAL A 89 0.45 5.69 13.95
C VAL A 89 0.25 5.29 12.50
N TYR A 90 -1.01 5.23 12.07
CA TYR A 90 -1.39 5.15 10.67
C TYR A 90 -2.34 6.30 10.30
N TYR A 91 -2.39 6.63 9.02
CA TYR A 91 -3.10 7.77 8.44
C TYR A 91 -3.90 7.33 7.22
N GLU A 92 -4.93 8.11 6.94
CA GLU A 92 -5.68 8.05 5.70
C GLU A 92 -5.61 9.42 5.03
N TYR A 93 -5.37 9.46 3.72
CA TYR A 93 -5.13 10.70 3.00
C TYR A 93 -5.37 10.54 1.51
N ASP A 94 -5.65 11.66 0.84
CA ASP A 94 -5.91 11.69 -0.59
C ASP A 94 -4.64 12.07 -1.36
N VAL A 95 -4.41 11.42 -2.49
CA VAL A 95 -3.22 11.59 -3.33
C VAL A 95 -3.62 11.72 -4.79
N LYS A 96 -3.09 12.75 -5.47
CA LYS A 96 -3.03 12.81 -6.93
C LYS A 96 -1.78 12.08 -7.40
N ARG A 97 -1.94 11.09 -8.28
CA ARG A 97 -0.85 10.32 -8.87
C ARG A 97 -0.84 10.44 -10.39
N ALA A 98 0.31 10.70 -10.97
CA ALA A 98 0.55 10.56 -12.40
C ALA A 98 1.47 9.37 -12.66
N LEU A 99 1.14 8.56 -13.66
CA LEU A 99 1.97 7.49 -14.19
C LEU A 99 2.37 7.89 -15.62
N ILE A 100 3.66 7.91 -15.90
CA ILE A 100 4.21 8.23 -17.22
C ILE A 100 5.06 7.04 -17.66
N LEU A 101 4.51 6.23 -18.55
CA LEU A 101 5.19 5.08 -19.14
C LEU A 101 5.71 5.47 -20.53
N LEU A 102 7.00 5.29 -20.76
CA LEU A 102 7.66 5.69 -22.01
C LEU A 102 8.82 4.75 -22.35
N ASN A 103 9.26 4.81 -23.60
CA ASN A 103 10.55 4.27 -24.00
C ASN A 103 11.56 5.42 -24.13
N HIS A 104 12.67 5.35 -23.39
CA HIS A 104 13.75 6.33 -23.47
C HIS A 104 15.05 5.63 -23.87
N LYS A 105 15.62 6.01 -25.03
CA LYS A 105 16.87 5.45 -25.57
C LYS A 105 16.87 3.91 -25.60
N GLY A 106 15.77 3.32 -26.04
CA GLY A 106 15.61 1.87 -26.15
C GLY A 106 15.25 1.16 -24.84
N ARG A 107 15.14 1.88 -23.71
CA ARG A 107 14.78 1.29 -22.41
C ARG A 107 13.36 1.67 -22.02
N GLN A 108 12.62 0.71 -21.47
CA GLN A 108 11.33 0.98 -20.85
C GLN A 108 11.53 1.72 -19.54
N VAL A 109 10.74 2.79 -19.35
CA VAL A 109 10.80 3.68 -18.18
C VAL A 109 9.39 3.94 -17.69
N LEU A 110 9.18 3.83 -16.38
CA LEU A 110 7.98 4.30 -15.71
C LEU A 110 8.39 5.39 -14.73
N ILE A 111 7.75 6.55 -14.83
CA ILE A 111 7.87 7.63 -13.86
C ILE A 111 6.53 7.73 -13.12
N THR A 112 6.58 7.70 -11.80
CA THR A 112 5.41 7.95 -10.95
C THR A 112 5.61 9.24 -10.19
N ILE A 113 4.60 10.10 -10.18
CA ILE A 113 4.61 11.36 -9.46
C ILE A 113 3.38 11.38 -8.58
N SER A 114 3.55 11.52 -7.27
CA SER A 114 2.45 11.58 -6.32
C SER A 114 2.53 12.83 -5.46
N LYS A 115 1.38 13.46 -5.24
CA LYS A 115 1.23 14.62 -4.36
C LYS A 115 -0.03 14.44 -3.52
N GLN A 116 0.12 14.55 -2.21
CA GLN A 116 -1.00 14.62 -1.28
C GLN A 116 -1.85 15.86 -1.55
N VAL A 117 -3.17 15.69 -1.52
CA VAL A 117 -4.14 16.74 -1.89
C VAL A 117 -4.27 17.80 -0.80
N ASP A 118 -4.53 17.35 0.42
CA ASP A 118 -4.74 18.16 1.62
C ASP A 118 -4.18 17.40 2.84
N VAL A 119 -4.09 18.04 4.01
CA VAL A 119 -3.69 17.42 5.28
C VAL A 119 -4.44 16.10 5.48
N SER A 120 -3.73 15.08 5.94
CA SER A 120 -4.33 13.76 6.19
C SER A 120 -5.45 13.83 7.22
N ASP A 121 -6.23 12.76 7.32
CA ASP A 121 -6.99 12.51 8.54
C ASP A 121 -6.06 12.48 9.76
N VAL A 122 -6.64 12.66 10.95
CA VAL A 122 -5.89 12.48 12.20
C VAL A 122 -5.28 11.08 12.26
N GLY A 123 -4.02 11.02 12.69
CA GLY A 123 -3.31 9.78 12.92
C GLY A 123 -4.02 8.93 13.96
N LYS A 124 -4.18 7.63 13.68
CA LYS A 124 -4.87 6.66 14.52
C LYS A 124 -3.89 5.59 15.02
N LYS A 125 -4.16 5.02 16.19
CA LYS A 125 -3.32 3.99 16.81
C LYS A 125 -3.48 2.66 16.07
N GLY A 126 -2.38 2.09 15.62
CA GLY A 126 -2.31 0.75 15.08
C GLY A 126 -1.16 -0.03 15.70
N PHE A 127 -1.21 -1.35 15.51
CA PHE A 127 -0.28 -2.27 16.15
C PHE A 127 0.19 -3.32 15.18
N ILE A 128 1.51 -3.55 15.15
CA ILE A 128 2.11 -4.67 14.43
C ILE A 128 1.93 -5.93 15.29
N LEU A 129 1.35 -6.98 14.70
CA LEU A 129 0.90 -8.20 15.39
C LEU A 129 1.88 -9.36 15.24
N GLY A 130 3.17 -9.12 15.43
CA GLY A 130 4.22 -10.11 15.23
C GLY A 130 5.41 -9.50 14.51
N SER A 131 6.02 -10.27 13.60
CA SER A 131 7.02 -9.71 12.70
C SER A 131 6.35 -8.73 11.73
N ASP A 132 7.00 -7.60 11.47
CA ASP A 132 6.51 -6.65 10.47
C ASP A 132 6.52 -7.26 9.05
N ASP A 133 7.36 -8.26 8.81
CA ASP A 133 7.43 -8.99 7.54
C ASP A 133 6.26 -9.99 7.33
N ASP A 134 5.41 -10.18 8.35
CA ASP A 134 4.19 -10.99 8.27
C ASP A 134 2.98 -10.17 7.78
N TRP A 135 3.09 -8.84 7.77
CA TRP A 135 2.03 -7.90 7.36
C TRP A 135 0.72 -8.09 8.13
N ASN A 136 0.83 -8.42 9.43
CA ASN A 136 -0.30 -8.55 10.34
C ASN A 136 -0.41 -7.28 11.19
N TYR A 137 -1.47 -6.50 10.98
CA TYR A 137 -1.68 -5.22 11.66
C TYR A 137 -3.09 -5.15 12.26
N TYR A 138 -3.20 -4.56 13.45
CA TYR A 138 -4.47 -4.17 14.05
C TYR A 138 -4.65 -2.66 13.94
N TYR A 139 -5.85 -2.22 13.54
CA TYR A 139 -6.21 -0.82 13.31
C TYR A 139 -7.31 -0.41 14.30
N SER A 140 -6.94 0.24 15.40
CA SER A 140 -7.89 0.56 16.48
C SER A 140 -8.97 1.56 16.08
N GLY A 141 -8.69 2.43 15.12
CA GLY A 141 -9.57 3.55 14.78
C GLY A 141 -9.48 4.73 15.77
N GLU A 142 -8.80 4.57 16.91
CA GLU A 142 -8.65 5.61 17.91
C GLU A 142 -7.61 6.64 17.47
N PRO A 143 -7.92 7.96 17.51
CA PRO A 143 -6.91 8.99 17.32
C PRO A 143 -5.78 8.86 18.35
N GLY A 144 -4.53 9.05 17.91
CA GLY A 144 -3.36 9.05 18.79
C GLY A 144 -2.23 8.13 18.33
N SER A 145 -1.19 8.05 19.16
CA SER A 145 -0.06 7.13 18.98
C SER A 145 -0.18 5.89 19.87
N ALA A 146 0.30 4.75 19.37
CA ALA A 146 0.47 3.54 20.18
C ALA A 146 1.73 3.60 21.07
N LYS A 147 2.56 4.64 20.94
CA LYS A 147 3.77 4.83 21.73
C LYS A 147 3.43 5.30 23.15
N PRO A 148 3.93 4.63 24.20
CA PRO A 148 3.73 5.05 25.59
C PRO A 148 4.11 6.53 25.80
N GLY A 149 3.26 7.26 26.53
CA GLY A 149 3.43 8.70 26.79
C GLY A 149 2.96 9.64 25.66
N LEU A 150 2.71 9.12 24.44
CA LEU A 150 2.27 9.92 23.28
C LEU A 150 0.84 9.60 22.82
N GLY A 151 0.07 8.84 23.60
CA GLY A 151 -1.28 8.40 23.22
C GLY A 151 -2.27 9.54 22.92
N TRP A 152 -2.04 10.72 23.49
CA TRP A 152 -2.87 11.92 23.33
C TRP A 152 -2.51 12.74 22.08
N VAL A 153 -1.37 12.45 21.42
CA VAL A 153 -0.86 13.25 20.29
C VAL A 153 -1.70 13.00 19.04
N LYS A 154 -2.41 14.03 18.59
CA LYS A 154 -3.16 14.03 17.33
C LYS A 154 -2.26 14.51 16.19
N SER A 155 -1.50 13.59 15.60
CA SER A 155 -0.60 13.91 14.50
C SER A 155 -1.29 13.89 13.13
N TYR A 156 -0.64 14.50 12.14
CA TYR A 156 -1.10 14.57 10.75
C TYR A 156 0.10 14.46 9.80
N ILE A 157 -0.15 13.99 8.58
CA ILE A 157 0.72 14.25 7.43
C ILE A 157 0.26 15.58 6.83
N TYR A 158 1.08 16.62 6.95
CA TYR A 158 0.78 17.95 6.42
C TYR A 158 1.04 18.02 4.92
N ASN A 159 2.14 17.42 4.46
CA ASN A 159 2.52 17.38 3.05
C ASN A 159 3.23 16.07 2.72
N PHE A 160 2.91 15.50 1.56
CA PHE A 160 3.63 14.37 1.00
C PHE A 160 3.79 14.53 -0.52
N PHE A 161 5.02 14.32 -0.99
CA PHE A 161 5.38 14.29 -2.40
C PHE A 161 6.29 13.10 -2.66
N SER A 162 6.11 12.44 -3.79
CA SER A 162 7.05 11.41 -4.23
C SER A 162 7.23 11.39 -5.73
N VAL A 163 8.45 11.13 -6.17
CA VAL A 163 8.79 10.76 -7.54
C VAL A 163 9.47 9.39 -7.51
N GLY A 164 8.89 8.42 -8.19
CA GLY A 164 9.52 7.12 -8.47
C GLY A 164 9.94 7.05 -9.92
N VAL A 165 11.17 6.59 -10.18
CA VAL A 165 11.67 6.32 -11.53
C VAL A 165 12.08 4.87 -11.60
N TYR A 166 11.46 4.11 -12.49
CA TYR A 166 11.72 2.70 -12.71
C TYR A 166 12.25 2.51 -14.12
N ILE A 167 13.37 1.85 -14.27
CA ILE A 167 13.99 1.59 -15.57
C ILE A 167 14.30 0.10 -15.70
N ASN A 168 14.10 -0.46 -16.90
CA ASN A 168 14.72 -1.74 -17.22
C ASN A 168 16.25 -1.55 -17.20
N SER A 169 16.95 -2.31 -16.35
CA SER A 169 18.41 -2.23 -16.21
C SER A 169 19.14 -2.66 -17.48
N GLY A 170 18.50 -3.50 -18.32
CA GLY A 170 19.15 -4.14 -19.46
C GLY A 170 20.21 -5.18 -19.08
N SER A 171 20.25 -5.59 -17.80
CA SER A 171 21.17 -6.62 -17.29
C SER A 171 20.64 -8.04 -17.53
N SER A 172 21.54 -9.02 -17.43
CA SER A 172 21.19 -10.44 -17.26
C SER A 172 21.65 -10.90 -15.87
N PRO A 173 20.75 -11.35 -14.98
CA PRO A 173 19.30 -11.48 -15.16
C PRO A 173 18.60 -10.12 -15.29
N ALA A 174 17.37 -10.14 -15.83
CA ALA A 174 16.55 -8.94 -15.98
C ALA A 174 16.22 -8.32 -14.62
N MET A 175 16.38 -7.00 -14.50
CA MET A 175 16.08 -6.26 -13.28
C MET A 175 15.38 -4.94 -13.59
N VAL A 176 14.60 -4.46 -12.62
CA VAL A 176 14.08 -3.10 -12.61
C VAL A 176 14.88 -2.30 -11.59
N ARG A 177 15.64 -1.32 -12.08
CA ARG A 177 16.31 -0.33 -11.24
C ARG A 177 15.34 0.80 -10.91
N SER A 178 15.28 1.15 -9.65
CA SER A 178 14.33 2.12 -9.09
C SER A 178 15.07 3.23 -8.36
N GLY A 179 14.68 4.48 -8.61
CA GLY A 179 15.08 5.65 -7.85
C GLY A 179 13.85 6.30 -7.21
N PHE A 180 13.88 6.48 -5.89
CA PHE A 180 12.78 7.04 -5.11
C PHE A 180 13.20 8.37 -4.50
N PHE A 181 12.46 9.42 -4.84
CA PHE A 181 12.57 10.75 -4.25
C PHE A 181 11.31 10.99 -3.44
N GLN A 182 11.44 11.20 -2.14
CA GLN A 182 10.27 11.43 -1.28
C GLN A 182 10.49 12.65 -0.39
N TRP A 183 9.43 13.44 -0.23
CA TRP A 183 9.35 14.54 0.73
C TRP A 183 8.12 14.35 1.60
N ILE A 184 8.31 14.43 2.91
CA ILE A 184 7.21 14.33 3.85
C ILE A 184 7.35 15.35 4.98
N ARG A 185 6.24 16.00 5.30
CA ARG A 185 6.07 16.86 6.47
C ARG A 185 4.98 16.24 7.32
N ALA A 186 5.34 15.66 8.46
CA ALA A 186 4.36 15.03 9.34
C ALA A 186 4.70 15.31 10.80
N GLY A 187 3.67 15.43 11.63
CA GLY A 187 3.85 15.77 13.03
C GLY A 187 2.59 16.30 13.70
N TRP A 188 2.77 17.15 14.70
CA TRP A 188 1.69 17.65 15.55
C TRP A 188 1.79 19.17 15.72
N SER A 189 0.65 19.84 15.81
CA SER A 189 0.54 21.31 15.95
C SER A 189 1.28 22.11 14.86
N GLY A 190 1.32 21.59 13.62
CA GLY A 190 2.02 22.20 12.48
C GLY A 190 3.53 21.96 12.45
N ILE A 191 4.11 21.40 13.53
CA ILE A 191 5.54 21.11 13.65
C ILE A 191 5.88 19.83 12.89
N ASN A 192 6.93 19.88 12.06
CA ASN A 192 7.45 18.71 11.36
C ASN A 192 8.41 17.93 12.26
N PHE A 193 8.09 16.68 12.58
CA PHE A 193 8.97 15.77 13.33
C PHE A 193 9.72 14.79 12.41
N VAL A 194 9.51 14.86 11.09
CA VAL A 194 10.18 13.96 10.15
C VAL A 194 11.61 14.38 9.90
N GLN A 195 12.53 13.44 10.09
CA GLN A 195 13.95 13.59 9.77
C GLN A 195 14.31 12.69 8.57
N PRO A 196 15.36 13.00 7.79
CA PRO A 196 15.69 12.27 6.56
C PRO A 196 15.81 10.76 6.76
N GLN A 197 16.39 10.31 7.87
CA GLN A 197 16.51 8.90 8.20
C GLN A 197 15.17 8.20 8.44
N HIS A 198 14.12 8.92 8.87
CA HIS A 198 12.76 8.35 8.96
C HIS A 198 12.22 8.04 7.56
N VAL A 199 12.43 8.95 6.61
CA VAL A 199 12.02 8.79 5.20
C VAL A 199 12.78 7.63 4.55
N ILE A 200 14.11 7.59 4.73
CA ILE A 200 14.95 6.50 4.21
C ILE A 200 14.56 5.14 4.79
N LYS A 201 14.32 5.06 6.11
CA LYS A 201 13.85 3.82 6.76
C LYS A 201 12.51 3.36 6.20
N GLY A 202 11.58 4.29 5.95
CA GLY A 202 10.31 4.01 5.29
C GLY A 202 10.49 3.43 3.88
N MET A 203 11.31 4.07 3.05
CA MET A 203 11.61 3.58 1.68
C MET A 203 12.30 2.20 1.69
N LYS A 204 13.23 1.96 2.61
CA LYS A 204 13.88 0.65 2.78
C LYS A 204 12.91 -0.44 3.25
N ARG A 205 11.99 -0.11 4.18
CA ARG A 205 10.94 -1.03 4.64
C ARG A 205 10.02 -1.42 3.49
N HIS A 206 9.60 -0.46 2.68
CA HIS A 206 8.81 -0.70 1.47
C HIS A 206 9.55 -1.64 0.51
N ASP A 207 10.76 -1.25 0.10
CA ASP A 207 11.58 -1.98 -0.87
C ASP A 207 11.88 -3.42 -0.44
N ARG A 208 12.29 -3.64 0.81
CA ARG A 208 12.55 -4.98 1.35
C ARG A 208 11.34 -5.90 1.16
N ASN A 209 10.15 -5.40 1.45
CA ASN A 209 8.93 -6.20 1.37
C ASN A 209 8.47 -6.41 -0.08
N SER A 210 8.56 -5.38 -0.92
CA SER A 210 8.29 -5.52 -2.34
C SER A 210 9.23 -6.53 -3.00
N LYS A 211 10.52 -6.55 -2.64
CA LYS A 211 11.47 -7.59 -3.11
C LYS A 211 11.09 -8.98 -2.63
N ALA A 212 10.75 -9.13 -1.34
CA ALA A 212 10.34 -10.42 -0.79
C ALA A 212 9.10 -11.01 -1.49
N ILE A 213 8.28 -10.16 -2.12
CA ILE A 213 7.10 -10.56 -2.90
C ILE A 213 7.48 -10.79 -4.37
N LEU A 214 8.00 -9.77 -5.04
CA LEU A 214 8.20 -9.74 -6.48
C LEU A 214 9.33 -10.67 -6.95
N GLU A 215 10.26 -11.02 -6.07
CA GLU A 215 11.32 -11.99 -6.36
C GLU A 215 11.03 -13.38 -5.79
N SER A 216 9.85 -13.59 -5.19
CA SER A 216 9.48 -14.88 -4.61
C SER A 216 9.26 -15.92 -5.70
N PRO A 217 9.82 -17.14 -5.57
CA PRO A 217 9.47 -18.25 -6.46
C PRO A 217 8.01 -18.71 -6.28
N ASN A 218 7.37 -18.35 -5.16
CA ASN A 218 5.98 -18.69 -4.86
C ASN A 218 4.99 -17.57 -5.25
N LEU A 219 5.45 -16.51 -5.94
CA LEU A 219 4.56 -15.44 -6.41
C LEU A 219 3.61 -16.01 -7.48
N PRO A 220 2.28 -15.99 -7.27
CA PRO A 220 1.33 -16.41 -8.30
C PRO A 220 1.43 -15.53 -9.53
N ALA A 221 1.08 -16.08 -10.69
CA ALA A 221 1.06 -15.29 -11.92
C ALA A 221 0.12 -14.08 -11.77
N SER A 222 0.45 -12.96 -12.40
CA SER A 222 -0.36 -11.73 -12.33
C SER A 222 -1.82 -11.96 -12.74
N SER A 223 -2.07 -12.85 -13.71
CA SER A 223 -3.41 -13.27 -14.12
C SER A 223 -4.17 -14.06 -13.04
N GLU A 224 -3.49 -14.84 -12.20
CA GLU A 224 -4.08 -15.57 -11.08
C GLU A 224 -4.50 -14.61 -9.97
N ILE A 225 -3.64 -13.64 -9.64
CA ILE A 225 -3.95 -12.57 -8.67
C ILE A 225 -5.14 -11.73 -9.18
N ALA A 226 -5.13 -11.33 -10.46
CA ALA A 226 -6.24 -10.62 -11.09
C ALA A 226 -7.55 -11.43 -11.06
N SER A 227 -7.46 -12.75 -11.24
CA SER A 227 -8.62 -13.65 -11.15
C SER A 227 -9.17 -13.75 -9.73
N ALA A 228 -8.30 -13.78 -8.71
CA ALA A 228 -8.70 -13.73 -7.31
C ALA A 228 -9.42 -12.42 -6.97
N TYR A 229 -8.88 -11.29 -7.44
CA TYR A 229 -9.54 -9.98 -7.31
C TYR A 229 -10.92 -10.00 -7.96
N LYS A 230 -11.02 -10.51 -9.20
CA LYS A 230 -12.29 -10.59 -9.93
C LYS A 230 -13.33 -11.39 -9.14
N ARG A 231 -12.95 -12.56 -8.60
CA ARG A 231 -13.86 -13.38 -7.78
C ARG A 231 -14.38 -12.62 -6.55
N LEU A 232 -13.50 -11.95 -5.80
CA LEU A 232 -13.92 -11.13 -4.66
C LEU A 232 -14.82 -9.97 -5.10
N SER A 233 -14.48 -9.31 -6.21
CA SER A 233 -15.22 -8.18 -6.76
C SER A 233 -16.63 -8.55 -7.26
N THR A 234 -16.91 -9.83 -7.51
CA THR A 234 -18.24 -10.32 -7.90
C THR A 234 -19.12 -10.75 -6.73
N LEU A 235 -18.57 -10.88 -5.51
CA LEU A 235 -19.35 -11.31 -4.34
C LEU A 235 -20.36 -10.25 -3.88
N PRO A 236 -21.56 -10.63 -3.39
CA PRO A 236 -22.45 -9.71 -2.69
C PRO A 236 -21.74 -8.95 -1.56
N GLN A 237 -22.18 -7.72 -1.29
CA GLN A 237 -21.60 -6.90 -0.22
C GLN A 237 -21.67 -7.61 1.14
N SER A 238 -22.77 -8.32 1.42
CA SER A 238 -22.95 -9.11 2.65
C SER A 238 -21.85 -10.16 2.84
N ASP A 239 -21.44 -10.84 1.77
CA ASP A 239 -20.44 -11.90 1.83
C ASP A 239 -19.04 -11.33 2.03
N LEU A 240 -18.74 -10.21 1.37
CA LEU A 240 -17.51 -9.45 1.63
C LEU A 240 -17.44 -8.97 3.07
N THR A 241 -18.51 -8.36 3.59
CA THR A 241 -18.57 -7.90 4.99
C THR A 241 -18.42 -9.07 5.97
N LYS A 242 -18.99 -10.24 5.68
CA LYS A 242 -18.81 -11.44 6.53
C LYS A 242 -17.34 -11.89 6.58
N ARG A 243 -16.67 -12.01 5.42
CA ARG A 243 -15.24 -12.40 5.35
C ARG A 243 -14.34 -11.37 6.02
N TYR A 244 -14.61 -10.09 5.77
CA TYR A 244 -13.88 -9.00 6.38
C TYR A 244 -14.07 -8.96 7.90
N THR A 245 -15.29 -9.20 8.38
CA THR A 245 -15.55 -9.30 9.82
C THR A 245 -14.72 -10.42 10.46
N ALA A 246 -14.63 -11.59 9.82
CA ALA A 246 -13.77 -12.68 10.30
C ALA A 246 -12.28 -12.27 10.35
N LEU A 247 -11.79 -11.57 9.32
CA LEU A 247 -10.42 -11.03 9.29
C LEU A 247 -10.17 -10.06 10.46
N GLN A 248 -11.09 -9.12 10.65
CA GLN A 248 -10.96 -8.10 11.69
C GLN A 248 -11.03 -8.72 13.09
N GLN A 249 -11.93 -9.67 13.32
CA GLN A 249 -12.02 -10.43 14.56
C GLN A 249 -10.74 -11.21 14.85
N ALA A 250 -10.18 -11.90 13.84
CA ALA A 250 -8.94 -12.65 14.03
C ALA A 250 -7.75 -11.74 14.38
N ARG A 251 -7.62 -10.58 13.70
CA ARG A 251 -6.61 -9.56 14.03
C ARG A 251 -6.80 -8.98 15.44
N GLN A 252 -8.04 -8.77 15.84
CA GLN A 252 -8.39 -8.25 17.17
C GLN A 252 -8.09 -9.27 18.28
N SER A 253 -8.44 -10.53 18.08
CA SER A 253 -8.08 -11.63 19.00
C SER A 253 -6.57 -11.74 19.16
N LEU A 254 -5.82 -11.63 18.06
CA LEU A 254 -4.36 -11.63 18.09
C LEU A 254 -3.78 -10.40 18.81
N ALA A 255 -4.40 -9.23 18.63
CA ALA A 255 -4.02 -8.01 19.35
C ALA A 255 -4.25 -8.15 20.86
N LEU A 256 -5.38 -8.72 21.28
CA LEU A 256 -5.71 -8.98 22.67
C LEU A 256 -4.74 -10.00 23.28
N GLN A 257 -4.52 -11.13 22.60
CA GLN A 257 -3.58 -12.18 23.04
C GLN A 257 -2.15 -11.64 23.24
N ARG A 258 -1.75 -10.67 22.41
CA ARG A 258 -0.44 -10.00 22.49
C ARG A 258 -0.41 -8.81 23.46
N GLY A 259 -1.49 -8.55 24.20
CA GLY A 259 -1.60 -7.44 25.15
C GLY A 259 -1.51 -6.06 24.50
N LYS A 260 -1.86 -5.94 23.21
CA LYS A 260 -1.85 -4.65 22.48
C LYS A 260 -3.12 -3.83 22.72
N ILE A 261 -4.21 -4.50 23.04
CA ILE A 261 -5.51 -3.91 23.38
C ILE A 261 -6.10 -4.62 24.60
N LYS A 262 -7.10 -3.99 25.24
CA LYS A 262 -7.87 -4.56 26.34
C LYS A 262 -9.20 -5.14 25.85
N THR A 263 -9.87 -5.91 26.70
CA THR A 263 -11.19 -6.48 26.42
C THR A 263 -12.24 -5.40 26.12
N ASP A 264 -12.13 -4.23 26.77
CA ASP A 264 -13.07 -3.12 26.57
C ASP A 264 -12.91 -2.44 25.19
N ASP A 265 -11.77 -2.64 24.52
CA ASP A 265 -11.45 -2.10 23.20
C ASP A 265 -12.01 -2.97 22.06
N ILE A 266 -12.78 -4.02 22.41
CA ILE A 266 -13.31 -4.99 21.44
C ILE A 266 -14.43 -4.36 20.60
N LYS A 267 -14.18 -4.21 19.30
CA LYS A 267 -15.17 -3.74 18.31
C LYS A 267 -16.28 -4.76 18.09
N ARG A 268 -17.49 -4.26 17.84
CA ARG A 268 -18.68 -5.07 17.52
C ARG A 268 -18.72 -5.41 16.04
N GLN A 269 -19.43 -6.49 15.67
CA GLN A 269 -19.57 -6.90 14.26
C GLN A 269 -20.16 -5.80 13.36
N ASN A 270 -21.06 -4.98 13.91
CA ASN A 270 -21.73 -3.93 13.16
C ASN A 270 -20.80 -2.76 12.79
N ASP A 271 -19.60 -2.69 13.37
CA ASP A 271 -18.65 -1.60 13.14
C ASP A 271 -18.03 -1.64 11.73
N TYR A 272 -18.25 -2.72 10.98
CA TYR A 272 -17.65 -2.94 9.66
C TYR A 272 -18.62 -2.73 8.48
N PHE A 273 -19.90 -2.43 8.71
CA PHE A 273 -20.88 -2.26 7.64
C PHE A 273 -20.60 -1.05 6.72
N ASN A 274 -19.94 -0.02 7.23
CA ASN A 274 -19.66 1.22 6.49
C ASN A 274 -18.28 1.21 5.80
N VAL A 275 -17.55 0.09 5.85
CA VAL A 275 -16.23 0.01 5.19
C VAL A 275 -16.45 -0.08 3.67
N PRO A 276 -15.77 0.76 2.87
CA PRO A 276 -15.88 0.71 1.42
C PRO A 276 -15.56 -0.68 0.87
N ARG A 277 -16.33 -1.10 -0.13
CA ARG A 277 -16.19 -2.40 -0.80
C ARG A 277 -14.76 -2.63 -1.29
N GLU A 278 -14.16 -1.64 -1.93
CA GLU A 278 -12.82 -1.71 -2.49
C GLU A 278 -11.79 -1.97 -1.40
N GLN A 279 -11.91 -1.27 -0.25
CA GLN A 279 -11.02 -1.49 0.89
C GLN A 279 -11.12 -2.94 1.40
N ILE A 280 -12.33 -3.49 1.53
CA ILE A 280 -12.51 -4.88 1.95
C ILE A 280 -11.79 -5.83 0.99
N ILE A 281 -11.96 -5.62 -0.32
CA ILE A 281 -11.33 -6.46 -1.35
C ILE A 281 -9.80 -6.37 -1.25
N GLU A 282 -9.22 -5.16 -1.15
CA GLU A 282 -7.77 -4.99 -1.05
C GLU A 282 -7.18 -5.69 0.17
N GLU A 283 -7.81 -5.56 1.33
CA GLU A 283 -7.33 -6.22 2.55
C GLU A 283 -7.46 -7.74 2.48
N LEU A 284 -8.52 -8.28 1.86
CA LEU A 284 -8.64 -9.72 1.61
C LEU A 284 -7.64 -10.23 0.56
N MET A 285 -7.31 -9.41 -0.45
CA MET A 285 -6.28 -9.73 -1.44
C MET A 285 -4.88 -9.82 -0.83
N VAL A 286 -4.58 -9.05 0.21
CA VAL A 286 -3.34 -9.20 0.97
C VAL A 286 -3.29 -10.56 1.67
N GLU A 287 -4.40 -11.01 2.25
CA GLU A 287 -4.46 -12.33 2.88
C GLU A 287 -4.35 -13.47 1.85
N TYR A 288 -4.93 -13.31 0.66
CA TYR A 288 -4.75 -14.24 -0.46
C TYR A 288 -3.27 -14.37 -0.84
N LEU A 289 -2.59 -13.23 -1.02
CA LEU A 289 -1.17 -13.23 -1.37
C LEU A 289 -0.33 -13.88 -0.27
N LYS A 290 -0.60 -13.56 1.00
CA LYS A 290 0.14 -14.15 2.12
C LYS A 290 0.07 -15.66 2.10
N LEU A 291 -1.12 -16.23 1.92
CA LEU A 291 -1.31 -17.68 1.85
C LEU A 291 -0.57 -18.28 0.65
N ALA A 292 -0.63 -17.64 -0.51
CA ALA A 292 0.13 -18.08 -1.70
C ALA A 292 1.65 -18.06 -1.49
N LEU A 293 2.16 -17.07 -0.76
CA LEU A 293 3.58 -16.95 -0.41
C LEU A 293 4.01 -17.83 0.77
N GLY A 294 3.10 -18.61 1.37
CA GLY A 294 3.39 -19.41 2.57
C GLY A 294 3.58 -18.58 3.85
N LYS A 295 3.06 -17.35 3.89
CA LYS A 295 3.10 -16.45 5.04
C LYS A 295 1.90 -16.66 5.98
N PRO A 296 2.05 -16.37 7.29
CA PRO A 296 0.97 -16.52 8.25
C PRO A 296 -0.17 -15.52 7.97
N SER A 297 -1.37 -16.05 7.70
CA SER A 297 -2.62 -15.29 7.65
C SER A 297 -3.45 -15.55 8.91
N PRO A 298 -4.13 -14.54 9.48
CA PRO A 298 -5.02 -14.72 10.63
C PRO A 298 -6.34 -15.41 10.24
N ILE A 299 -6.61 -15.58 8.94
CA ILE A 299 -7.78 -16.30 8.43
C ILE A 299 -7.34 -17.44 7.49
N PRO A 300 -8.05 -18.58 7.51
CA PRO A 300 -7.73 -19.71 6.65
C PRO A 300 -8.11 -19.47 5.17
N GLN A 301 -7.49 -20.26 4.29
CA GLN A 301 -7.64 -20.20 2.83
C GLN A 301 -9.09 -20.25 2.35
N ASN A 302 -9.94 -21.06 3.00
CA ASN A 302 -11.35 -21.15 2.64
C ASN A 302 -12.08 -19.80 2.84
N ILE A 303 -11.76 -19.04 3.89
CA ILE A 303 -12.39 -17.71 4.10
C ILE A 303 -11.95 -16.70 3.03
N VAL A 304 -10.73 -16.83 2.51
CA VAL A 304 -10.20 -15.91 1.49
C VAL A 304 -10.66 -16.29 0.09
N THR A 305 -10.74 -17.59 -0.22
CA THR A 305 -10.85 -18.08 -1.61
C THR A 305 -12.09 -18.89 -1.94
N SER A 306 -12.89 -19.33 -0.96
CA SER A 306 -14.11 -20.09 -1.26
C SER A 306 -15.12 -19.22 -2.00
N VAL A 307 -15.87 -19.80 -2.93
CA VAL A 307 -17.14 -19.26 -3.43
C VAL A 307 -18.19 -20.18 -2.85
N HIS A 308 -19.08 -19.65 -2.00
CA HIS A 308 -20.27 -20.37 -1.55
C HIS A 308 -21.47 -19.72 -2.19
#